data_AF-A0A7I9ZB97-F1
#
_entry.id   AF-A0A7I9ZB97-F1
#
_cell.length_a   1.000
_cell.length_b   1.000
_cell.length_c   1.000
_cell.angle_alpha   90.00
_cell.angle_beta   90.00
_cell.angle_gamma   90.00
#
_symmetry.space_group_name_H-M   'P 1'
#
loop_
_entity.id
_entity.type
_entity.pdbx_description
1 polymer ?
#
loop_
_entity_poly.entity_id
_entity_poly.type
_entity_poly.pdbx_seq_one_letter_code
_entity_poly.pdbx_strand_id
1 'polypeptide(L)'
;MHLTSTIRREQTPPTASALTRLRAGLPGAMLAEFFGTFVLLLLGLGTCALNAVGLPGSGRQSVPFGPANWLIIVFGWAFAVMLATYVAGGISGAHLNPAVTLAFAVARKFDWRNVIPYWVAQLIGAFSAAAAVYAVYGSAIDNYNAANHLTRPESQDTYSIFGTFPAEYFHGGYLGPLLDQLVGTAILVALVAALIDHRNQAPSGNMAPLIIGFVVAVIGCSYGTNAGYALNPARDFGPRVFTYFMGWGKLAFSGDYGGTTGYWWIPIVGPLVGAVVGILTYDFFIGHVLDARATMLLTPEPGLAPLPTTHAASTVAGPVTVEDSVDSESLAAEEDQAA
;
A
#
# COMPACT_ATOMS: atom_id res chain seq x y z
N MET A 1 -24.35 8.88 60.84
CA MET A 1 -24.54 8.11 59.58
C MET A 1 -23.24 8.21 58.80
N HIS A 2 -22.54 7.10 58.59
CA HIS A 2 -21.13 7.02 58.16
C HIS A 2 -20.88 7.57 56.74
N LEU A 3 -19.96 8.54 56.65
CA LEU A 3 -19.19 8.83 55.43
C LEU A 3 -18.05 7.82 55.36
N THR A 4 -18.15 6.85 54.47
CA THR A 4 -17.03 5.93 54.18
C THR A 4 -16.28 6.51 52.99
N SER A 5 -15.16 7.17 53.26
CA SER A 5 -14.19 7.58 52.24
C SER A 5 -13.52 6.33 51.68
N THR A 6 -13.98 5.86 50.52
CA THR A 6 -13.29 4.80 49.80
C THR A 6 -12.00 5.38 49.22
N ILE A 7 -10.88 5.17 49.93
CA ILE A 7 -9.54 5.43 49.43
C ILE A 7 -9.37 4.59 48.16
N ARG A 8 -9.41 5.25 46.99
CA ARG A 8 -9.00 4.65 45.72
C ARG A 8 -7.50 4.36 45.87
N ARG A 9 -7.15 3.11 46.21
CA ARG A 9 -5.76 2.65 46.11
C ARG A 9 -5.29 2.97 44.69
N GLU A 10 -4.29 3.83 44.56
CA GLU A 10 -3.47 3.90 43.36
C GLU A 10 -2.86 2.53 43.15
N GLN A 11 -3.50 1.70 42.34
CA GLN A 11 -2.88 0.51 41.82
C GLN A 11 -1.80 1.00 40.85
N THR A 12 -0.54 0.94 41.27
CA THR A 12 0.60 1.04 40.36
C THR A 12 0.31 0.10 39.18
N PRO A 13 0.23 0.63 37.94
CA PRO A 13 -0.12 -0.20 36.80
C PRO A 13 0.89 -1.36 36.70
N PRO A 14 0.43 -2.59 36.38
CA PRO A 14 1.33 -3.73 36.31
C PRO A 14 2.45 -3.43 35.32
N THR A 15 3.71 -3.67 35.74
CA THR A 15 4.86 -3.48 34.86
C THR A 15 4.70 -4.35 33.62
N ALA A 16 4.56 -3.70 32.46
CA ALA A 16 4.40 -4.39 31.19
C ALA A 16 5.52 -5.41 30.96
N SER A 17 5.16 -6.60 30.47
CA SER A 17 6.14 -7.65 30.17
C SER A 17 7.17 -7.17 29.13
N ALA A 18 8.35 -7.81 29.10
CA ALA A 18 9.35 -7.52 28.07
C ALA A 18 8.78 -7.68 26.64
N LEU A 19 7.94 -8.69 26.43
CA LEU A 19 7.26 -8.91 25.15
C LEU A 19 6.27 -7.78 24.80
N THR A 20 5.53 -7.28 25.79
CA THR A 20 4.61 -6.15 25.62
C THR A 20 5.37 -4.89 25.19
N ARG A 21 6.51 -4.61 25.84
CA ARG A 21 7.36 -3.47 25.49
C ARG A 21 7.96 -3.59 24.09
N LEU A 22 8.43 -4.77 23.70
CA LEU A 22 8.93 -5.00 22.34
C LEU A 22 7.84 -4.81 21.28
N ARG A 23 6.62 -5.31 21.54
CA ARG A 23 5.47 -5.17 20.62
C ARG A 23 4.93 -3.75 20.53
N ALA A 24 5.22 -2.88 21.50
CA ALA A 24 4.81 -1.48 21.45
C ALA A 24 5.67 -0.62 20.50
N GLY A 25 6.86 -1.10 20.12
CA GLY A 25 7.79 -0.38 19.25
C GLY A 25 7.89 -0.96 17.83
N LEU A 26 9.03 -0.69 17.18
CA LEU A 26 9.35 -1.16 15.82
C LEU A 26 9.10 -2.67 15.60
N PRO A 27 9.41 -3.60 16.53
CA PRO A 27 9.10 -5.01 16.33
C PRO A 27 7.59 -5.28 16.13
N GLY A 28 6.72 -4.54 16.82
CA GLY A 28 5.27 -4.63 16.61
C GLY A 28 4.85 -4.13 15.23
N ALA A 29 5.42 -3.01 14.80
CA ALA A 29 5.19 -2.48 13.46
C ALA A 29 5.68 -3.44 12.36
N MET A 30 6.85 -4.08 12.54
CA MET A 30 7.35 -5.11 11.63
C MET A 30 6.42 -6.34 11.55
N LEU A 31 5.85 -6.77 12.67
CA LEU A 31 4.86 -7.86 12.67
C LEU A 31 3.60 -7.46 11.89
N ALA A 32 3.13 -6.21 12.02
CA ALA A 32 1.99 -5.70 11.27
C ALA A 32 2.31 -5.56 9.77
N GLU A 33 3.49 -5.08 9.40
CA GLU A 33 3.94 -5.00 8.00
C GLU A 33 4.09 -6.38 7.35
N PHE A 34 4.67 -7.34 8.08
CA PHE A 34 4.73 -8.74 7.64
C PHE A 34 3.34 -9.30 7.40
N PHE A 35 2.44 -9.20 8.39
CA PHE A 35 1.12 -9.82 8.31
C PHE A 35 0.20 -9.11 7.32
N GLY A 36 0.24 -7.78 7.25
CA GLY A 36 -0.48 -7.01 6.25
C GLY A 36 -0.01 -7.34 4.83
N THR A 37 1.29 -7.40 4.59
CA THR A 37 1.84 -7.78 3.27
C THR A 37 1.50 -9.24 2.95
N PHE A 38 1.54 -10.13 3.94
CA PHE A 38 1.09 -11.50 3.79
C PHE A 38 -0.38 -11.58 3.35
N VAL A 39 -1.30 -10.86 4.01
CA VAL A 39 -2.73 -10.83 3.63
C VAL A 39 -2.92 -10.24 2.23
N LEU A 40 -2.22 -9.15 1.91
CA LEU A 40 -2.23 -8.53 0.58
C LEU A 40 -1.88 -9.55 -0.51
N LEU A 41 -0.73 -10.23 -0.36
CA LEU A 41 -0.26 -11.18 -1.36
C LEU A 41 -1.08 -12.47 -1.36
N LEU A 42 -1.54 -12.95 -0.21
CA LEU A 42 -2.35 -14.17 -0.13
C LEU A 42 -3.63 -14.04 -0.96
N LEU A 43 -4.32 -12.90 -0.82
CA LEU A 43 -5.56 -12.62 -1.55
C LEU A 43 -5.30 -12.24 -3.01
N GLY A 44 -4.30 -11.38 -3.27
CA GLY A 44 -3.93 -10.96 -4.63
C GLY A 44 -3.45 -12.12 -5.49
N LEU A 45 -2.44 -12.87 -5.05
CA LEU A 45 -1.92 -14.04 -5.77
C LEU A 45 -2.97 -15.16 -5.82
N GLY A 46 -3.80 -15.32 -4.79
CA GLY A 46 -4.92 -16.26 -4.80
C GLY A 46 -5.93 -15.97 -5.92
N THR A 47 -6.18 -14.69 -6.20
CA THR A 47 -7.01 -14.26 -7.35
C THR A 47 -6.33 -14.58 -8.67
N CYS A 48 -5.01 -14.37 -8.78
CA CYS A 48 -4.26 -14.77 -9.97
C CYS A 48 -4.27 -16.30 -10.17
N ALA A 49 -4.14 -17.08 -9.10
CA ALA A 49 -4.21 -18.54 -9.15
C ALA A 49 -5.61 -19.04 -9.54
N LEU A 50 -6.66 -18.43 -8.97
CA LEU A 50 -8.05 -18.67 -9.36
C LEU A 50 -8.22 -18.46 -10.87
N ASN A 51 -7.70 -17.36 -11.41
CA ASN A 51 -7.73 -17.09 -12.84
C ASN A 51 -6.95 -18.14 -13.64
N ALA A 52 -5.65 -18.27 -13.39
CA ALA A 52 -4.74 -19.01 -14.26
C ALA A 52 -5.03 -20.51 -14.28
N VAL A 53 -5.38 -21.09 -13.13
CA VAL A 53 -5.51 -22.56 -12.99
C VAL A 53 -6.78 -23.00 -12.28
N GLY A 54 -7.33 -22.19 -11.38
CA GLY A 54 -8.51 -22.55 -10.59
C GLY A 54 -9.77 -22.70 -11.44
N LEU A 55 -10.16 -21.66 -12.17
CA LEU A 55 -11.35 -21.65 -13.02
C LEU A 55 -11.24 -22.65 -14.19
N PRO A 56 -10.13 -22.71 -14.96
CA PRO A 56 -9.97 -23.71 -16.02
C PRO A 56 -9.95 -25.14 -15.46
N GLY A 57 -9.29 -25.35 -14.32
CA GLY A 57 -9.10 -26.69 -13.74
C GLY A 57 -10.31 -27.23 -12.97
N SER A 58 -11.18 -26.36 -12.42
CA SER A 58 -12.32 -26.79 -11.60
C SER A 58 -13.60 -27.04 -12.39
N GLY A 59 -13.61 -26.82 -13.72
CA GLY A 59 -14.81 -26.92 -14.55
C GLY A 59 -15.89 -25.87 -14.25
N ARG A 60 -15.56 -24.81 -13.50
CA ARG A 60 -16.50 -23.72 -13.17
C ARG A 60 -16.56 -22.63 -14.24
N GLN A 61 -15.76 -22.79 -15.29
CA GLN A 61 -15.68 -21.91 -16.43
C GLN A 61 -16.15 -22.65 -17.68
N SER A 62 -17.15 -22.08 -18.37
CA SER A 62 -17.75 -22.67 -19.58
C SER A 62 -17.20 -22.09 -20.89
N VAL A 63 -16.46 -20.97 -20.83
CA VAL A 63 -15.87 -20.27 -21.98
C VAL A 63 -14.42 -19.88 -21.67
N PRO A 64 -13.51 -19.82 -22.66
CA PRO A 64 -12.14 -19.36 -22.43
C PRO A 64 -12.07 -17.99 -21.75
N PHE A 65 -10.98 -17.74 -21.03
CA PHE A 65 -10.81 -16.49 -20.31
C PHE A 65 -10.70 -15.33 -21.31
N GLY A 66 -11.57 -14.32 -21.17
CA GLY A 66 -11.64 -13.17 -22.06
C GLY A 66 -11.28 -11.86 -21.36
N PRO A 67 -11.25 -10.75 -22.11
CA PRO A 67 -10.93 -9.42 -21.56
C PRO A 67 -11.81 -9.03 -20.37
N ALA A 68 -13.09 -9.41 -20.38
CA ALA A 68 -14.02 -9.13 -19.28
C ALA A 68 -13.59 -9.76 -17.95
N ASN A 69 -12.81 -10.84 -17.99
CA ASN A 69 -12.42 -11.57 -16.80
C ASN A 69 -11.19 -10.94 -16.13
N TRP A 70 -10.46 -10.02 -16.79
CA TRP A 70 -9.41 -9.20 -16.17
C TRP A 70 -9.91 -8.51 -14.90
N LEU A 71 -11.20 -8.14 -14.86
CA LEU A 71 -11.85 -7.53 -13.71
C LEU A 71 -11.81 -8.40 -12.45
N ILE A 72 -11.76 -9.74 -12.57
CA ILE A 72 -11.60 -10.64 -11.42
C ILE A 72 -10.28 -10.33 -10.72
N ILE A 73 -9.20 -10.21 -11.49
CA ILE A 73 -7.86 -9.87 -10.99
C ILE A 73 -7.88 -8.46 -10.39
N VAL A 74 -8.42 -7.48 -11.12
CA VAL A 74 -8.50 -6.09 -10.66
C VAL A 74 -9.22 -5.97 -9.32
N PHE A 75 -10.43 -6.52 -9.20
CA PHE A 75 -11.20 -6.43 -7.96
C PHE A 75 -10.57 -7.27 -6.84
N GLY A 76 -9.99 -8.43 -7.15
CA GLY A 76 -9.28 -9.23 -6.15
C GLY A 76 -8.11 -8.48 -5.53
N TRP A 77 -7.28 -7.81 -6.34
CA TRP A 77 -6.18 -6.97 -5.84
C TRP A 77 -6.68 -5.73 -5.08
N ALA A 78 -7.76 -5.10 -5.55
CA ALA A 78 -8.40 -3.98 -4.86
C ALA A 78 -8.85 -4.36 -3.45
N PHE A 79 -9.57 -5.48 -3.30
CA PHE A 79 -10.01 -5.97 -2.01
C PHE A 79 -8.85 -6.46 -1.14
N ALA A 80 -7.81 -7.06 -1.75
CA ALA A 80 -6.62 -7.46 -1.03
C ALA A 80 -5.91 -6.25 -0.36
N VAL A 81 -5.72 -5.16 -1.10
CA VAL A 81 -5.12 -3.92 -0.57
C VAL A 81 -6.00 -3.29 0.51
N MET A 82 -7.31 -3.23 0.29
CA MET A 82 -8.24 -2.71 1.28
C MET A 82 -8.15 -3.48 2.60
N LEU A 83 -8.29 -4.81 2.56
CA LEU A 83 -8.30 -5.65 3.76
C LEU A 83 -6.94 -5.69 4.45
N ALA A 84 -5.85 -5.75 3.70
CA ALA A 84 -4.50 -5.71 4.25
C ALA A 84 -4.23 -4.39 4.99
N THR A 85 -4.68 -3.27 4.43
CA THR A 85 -4.57 -1.95 5.06
C THR A 85 -5.38 -1.89 6.36
N TYR A 86 -6.61 -2.42 6.38
CA TYR A 86 -7.40 -2.49 7.62
C TYR A 86 -6.75 -3.37 8.69
N VAL A 87 -6.10 -4.47 8.31
CA VAL A 87 -5.43 -5.40 9.24
C VAL A 87 -4.20 -4.78 9.89
N ALA A 88 -3.40 -4.01 9.16
CA ALA A 88 -2.10 -3.50 9.64
C ALA A 88 -2.09 -2.01 10.04
N GLY A 89 -3.10 -1.25 9.58
CA GLY A 89 -3.09 0.22 9.60
C GLY A 89 -2.98 0.81 11.01
N GLY A 90 -3.72 0.27 11.97
CA GLY A 90 -3.72 0.75 13.35
C GLY A 90 -2.43 0.51 14.15
N ILE A 91 -1.43 -0.17 13.57
CA ILE A 91 -0.16 -0.47 14.23
C ILE A 91 1.02 0.16 13.47
N SER A 92 1.11 -0.11 12.17
CA SER A 92 2.28 0.25 11.35
C SER A 92 2.08 1.46 10.44
N GLY A 93 0.83 1.91 10.28
CA GLY A 93 0.41 2.78 9.18
C GLY A 93 0.11 2.02 7.88
N ALA A 94 0.31 0.70 7.85
CA ALA A 94 0.10 -0.17 6.68
C ALA A 94 0.77 0.36 5.41
N HIS A 95 2.10 0.49 5.44
CA HIS A 95 2.84 0.81 4.22
C HIS A 95 2.73 -0.34 3.22
N LEU A 96 2.99 -1.57 3.69
CA LEU A 96 2.86 -2.84 2.95
C LEU A 96 3.59 -2.90 1.60
N ASN A 97 4.45 -1.92 1.35
CA ASN A 97 5.05 -1.60 0.07
C ASN A 97 6.34 -0.82 0.31
N PRO A 98 7.49 -1.33 -0.19
CA PRO A 98 8.76 -0.62 -0.08
C PRO A 98 8.75 0.78 -0.72
N ALA A 99 8.00 0.96 -1.81
CA ALA A 99 7.88 2.24 -2.51
C ALA A 99 7.09 3.28 -1.70
N VAL A 100 5.98 2.87 -1.08
CA VAL A 100 5.22 3.74 -0.15
C VAL A 100 6.08 4.10 1.06
N THR A 101 6.79 3.12 1.63
CA THR A 101 7.70 3.35 2.75
C THR A 101 8.78 4.38 2.42
N LEU A 102 9.38 4.28 1.23
CA LEU A 102 10.38 5.24 0.76
C LEU A 102 9.78 6.64 0.60
N ALA A 103 8.64 6.75 -0.09
CA ALA A 103 7.99 8.03 -0.31
C ALA A 103 7.64 8.72 1.01
N PHE A 104 7.15 7.98 1.99
CA PHE A 104 6.79 8.53 3.30
C PHE A 104 8.02 8.95 4.11
N ALA A 105 9.15 8.24 3.96
CA ALA A 105 10.42 8.67 4.55
C ALA A 105 10.93 9.98 3.93
N VAL A 106 10.70 10.17 2.62
CA VAL A 106 11.06 11.39 1.89
C VAL A 106 10.19 12.58 2.29
N ALA A 107 8.86 12.40 2.39
CA ALA A 107 7.93 13.54 2.43
C ALA A 107 6.91 13.56 3.59
N ARG A 108 6.87 12.53 4.43
CA ARG A 108 5.89 12.40 5.54
C ARG A 108 6.53 12.17 6.90
N LYS A 109 7.79 12.57 7.07
CA LYS A 109 8.55 12.48 8.33
C LYS A 109 8.62 11.06 8.93
N PHE A 110 8.47 10.03 8.11
CA PHE A 110 8.71 8.66 8.56
C PHE A 110 10.20 8.45 8.84
N ASP A 111 10.54 7.90 10.01
CA ASP A 111 11.94 7.73 10.42
C ASP A 111 12.68 6.80 9.45
N TRP A 112 13.75 7.32 8.83
CA TRP A 112 14.61 6.60 7.91
C TRP A 112 15.20 5.31 8.49
N ARG A 113 15.35 5.23 9.82
CA ARG A 113 15.83 4.02 10.52
C ARG A 113 14.85 2.84 10.41
N ASN A 114 13.57 3.14 10.17
CA ASN A 114 12.51 2.12 10.06
C ASN A 114 12.33 1.60 8.63
N VAL A 115 12.91 2.25 7.61
CA VAL A 115 12.71 1.91 6.19
C VAL A 115 13.16 0.48 5.88
N ILE A 116 14.41 0.13 6.20
CA ILE A 116 14.94 -1.21 5.93
C ILE A 116 14.21 -2.30 6.76
N PRO A 117 13.97 -2.12 8.08
CA PRO A 117 13.13 -3.03 8.85
C PRO A 117 11.75 -3.30 8.23
N TYR A 118 11.06 -2.25 7.75
CA TYR A 118 9.79 -2.37 7.06
C TYR A 118 9.92 -3.17 5.76
N TRP A 119 10.91 -2.85 4.92
CA TRP A 119 11.15 -3.58 3.66
C TRP A 119 11.40 -5.07 3.88
N VAL A 120 12.21 -5.42 4.89
CA VAL A 120 12.47 -6.82 5.25
C VAL A 120 11.18 -7.52 5.69
N ALA A 121 10.38 -6.90 6.56
CA ALA A 121 9.11 -7.46 7.00
C ALA A 121 8.14 -7.70 5.83
N GLN A 122 8.00 -6.71 4.94
CA GLN A 122 7.18 -6.77 3.73
C GLN A 122 7.63 -7.90 2.79
N LEU A 123 8.93 -8.00 2.54
CA LEU A 123 9.51 -9.04 1.67
C LEU A 123 9.27 -10.45 2.20
N ILE A 124 9.50 -10.67 3.50
CA ILE A 124 9.25 -11.97 4.12
C ILE A 124 7.75 -12.28 4.09
N GLY A 125 6.88 -11.30 4.35
CA GLY A 125 5.43 -11.46 4.26
C GLY A 125 4.97 -11.87 2.86
N ALA A 126 5.49 -11.20 1.84
CA ALA A 126 5.19 -11.50 0.43
C ALA A 126 5.68 -12.89 0.00
N PHE A 127 6.90 -13.27 0.41
CA PHE A 127 7.43 -14.62 0.19
C PHE A 127 6.58 -15.70 0.87
N SER A 128 6.21 -15.51 2.14
CA SER A 128 5.38 -16.45 2.89
C SER A 128 3.99 -16.61 2.28
N ALA A 129 3.40 -15.52 1.77
CA ALA A 129 2.11 -15.58 1.09
C ALA A 129 2.18 -16.35 -0.24
N ALA A 130 3.23 -16.15 -1.03
CA ALA A 130 3.47 -16.95 -2.24
C ALA A 130 3.56 -18.44 -1.92
N ALA A 131 4.27 -18.80 -0.84
CA ALA A 131 4.34 -20.17 -0.36
C ALA A 131 2.97 -20.75 0.04
N ALA A 132 2.14 -19.96 0.74
CA ALA A 132 0.80 -20.37 1.11
C ALA A 132 -0.11 -20.57 -0.11
N VAL A 133 -0.10 -19.65 -1.08
CA VAL A 133 -0.89 -19.79 -2.32
C VAL A 133 -0.44 -21.00 -3.12
N TYR A 134 0.87 -21.23 -3.24
CA TYR A 134 1.40 -22.42 -3.89
C TYR A 134 0.97 -23.71 -3.17
N ALA A 135 0.98 -23.74 -1.83
CA ALA A 135 0.51 -24.90 -1.07
C ALA A 135 -0.98 -25.21 -1.33
N VAL A 136 -1.80 -24.18 -1.54
CA VAL A 136 -3.24 -24.34 -1.84
C VAL A 136 -3.48 -24.74 -3.30
N TYR A 137 -2.75 -24.17 -4.25
CA TYR A 137 -3.00 -24.33 -5.69
C TYR A 137 -2.02 -25.29 -6.39
N GLY A 138 -1.06 -25.89 -5.69
CA GLY A 138 0.01 -26.70 -6.28
C GLY A 138 -0.51 -27.81 -7.19
N SER A 139 -1.52 -28.58 -6.76
CA SER A 139 -2.13 -29.61 -7.58
C SER A 139 -2.82 -29.07 -8.84
N ALA A 140 -3.44 -27.88 -8.75
CA ALA A 140 -4.07 -27.25 -9.91
C ALA A 140 -3.02 -26.73 -10.91
N ILE A 141 -1.90 -26.20 -10.41
CA ILE A 141 -0.75 -25.79 -11.21
C ILE A 141 -0.15 -26.98 -11.95
N ASP A 142 0.10 -28.08 -11.24
CA ASP A 142 0.69 -29.28 -11.84
C ASP A 142 -0.25 -29.92 -12.87
N ASN A 143 -1.56 -29.95 -12.58
CA ASN A 143 -2.57 -30.41 -13.54
C ASN A 143 -2.63 -29.53 -14.80
N TYR A 144 -2.61 -28.20 -14.63
CA TYR A 144 -2.59 -27.26 -15.77
C TYR A 144 -1.35 -27.47 -16.64
N ASN A 145 -0.17 -27.55 -16.03
CA ASN A 145 1.08 -27.75 -16.75
C ASN A 145 1.11 -29.10 -17.49
N ALA A 146 0.65 -30.18 -16.85
CA ALA A 146 0.55 -31.49 -17.48
C ALA A 146 -0.42 -31.50 -18.67
N ALA A 147 -1.58 -30.86 -18.53
CA ALA A 147 -2.59 -30.76 -19.59
C ALA A 147 -2.11 -29.95 -20.82
N ASN A 148 -1.18 -29.00 -20.61
CA ASN A 148 -0.61 -28.18 -21.67
C ASN A 148 0.79 -28.65 -22.12
N HIS A 149 1.27 -29.80 -21.62
CA HIS A 149 2.60 -30.33 -21.92
C HIS A 149 3.75 -29.37 -21.60
N LEU A 150 3.63 -28.58 -20.53
CA LEU A 150 4.61 -27.59 -20.09
C LEU A 150 5.36 -28.09 -18.86
N THR A 151 6.67 -27.84 -18.80
CA THR A 151 7.41 -27.88 -17.53
C THR A 151 7.36 -26.53 -16.82
N ARG A 152 7.65 -26.47 -15.51
CA ARG A 152 7.64 -25.20 -14.77
C ARG A 152 8.54 -24.11 -15.37
N PRO A 153 9.79 -24.39 -15.81
CA PRO A 153 10.63 -23.39 -16.48
C PRO A 153 10.03 -22.81 -17.77
N GLU A 154 9.12 -23.52 -18.42
CA GLU A 154 8.48 -23.15 -19.69
C GLU A 154 7.09 -22.52 -19.48
N SER A 155 6.52 -22.67 -18.28
CA SER A 155 5.14 -22.26 -17.98
C SER A 155 5.08 -20.82 -17.46
N GLN A 156 5.14 -19.87 -18.38
CA GLN A 156 4.87 -18.45 -18.09
C GLN A 156 3.43 -18.25 -17.57
N ASP A 157 2.48 -19.05 -18.04
CA ASP A 157 1.08 -18.97 -17.61
C ASP A 157 0.92 -19.22 -16.11
N THR A 158 1.52 -20.30 -15.58
CA THR A 158 1.46 -20.57 -14.14
C THR A 158 2.42 -19.71 -13.33
N TYR A 159 3.50 -19.22 -13.95
CA TYR A 159 4.38 -18.22 -13.33
C TYR A 159 3.67 -16.89 -13.06
N SER A 160 2.74 -16.49 -13.95
CA SER A 160 1.96 -15.24 -13.87
C SER A 160 1.12 -15.13 -12.59
N ILE A 161 0.90 -16.25 -11.88
CA ILE A 161 0.27 -16.28 -10.57
C ILE A 161 1.09 -15.47 -9.56
N PHE A 162 2.42 -15.54 -9.66
CA PHE A 162 3.36 -15.07 -8.63
C PHE A 162 4.10 -13.79 -9.04
N GLY A 163 4.61 -13.73 -10.27
CA GLY A 163 5.44 -12.63 -10.76
C GLY A 163 4.78 -11.88 -11.91
N THR A 164 5.13 -10.60 -12.05
CA THR A 164 4.75 -9.79 -13.22
C THR A 164 5.77 -9.94 -14.35
N PHE A 165 5.37 -9.63 -15.58
CA PHE A 165 6.26 -9.59 -16.74
C PHE A 165 5.68 -8.64 -17.80
N PRO A 166 6.52 -8.10 -18.71
CA PRO A 166 6.07 -7.14 -19.71
C PRO A 166 5.33 -7.88 -20.83
N ALA A 167 4.38 -7.18 -21.46
CA ALA A 167 3.70 -7.66 -22.65
C ALA A 167 4.64 -7.69 -23.87
N GLU A 168 4.38 -8.62 -24.79
CA GLU A 168 5.25 -8.89 -25.96
C GLU A 168 5.34 -7.71 -26.94
N TYR A 169 4.34 -6.82 -26.99
CA TYR A 169 4.35 -5.65 -27.86
C TYR A 169 5.37 -4.57 -27.46
N PHE A 170 6.09 -4.74 -26.35
CA PHE A 170 7.27 -3.92 -26.06
C PHE A 170 8.52 -4.36 -26.84
N HIS A 171 8.47 -5.48 -27.59
CA HIS A 171 9.50 -5.92 -28.53
C HIS A 171 10.91 -5.98 -27.91
N GLY A 172 11.03 -6.51 -26.69
CA GLY A 172 12.30 -6.58 -25.94
C GLY A 172 12.76 -5.26 -25.31
N GLY A 173 11.97 -4.20 -25.40
CA GLY A 173 12.28 -2.88 -24.86
C GLY A 173 12.06 -2.78 -23.34
N TYR A 174 12.99 -2.14 -22.64
CA TYR A 174 12.90 -1.91 -21.19
C TYR A 174 12.19 -0.60 -20.83
N LEU A 175 12.23 0.40 -21.73
CA LEU A 175 11.72 1.74 -21.44
C LEU A 175 10.20 1.75 -21.24
N GLY A 176 9.45 1.04 -22.08
CA GLY A 176 7.99 0.97 -21.98
C GLY A 176 7.52 0.41 -20.63
N PRO A 177 7.95 -0.81 -20.24
CA PRO A 177 7.62 -1.37 -18.94
C PRO A 177 8.12 -0.54 -17.75
N LEU A 178 9.29 0.10 -17.87
CA LEU A 178 9.81 0.97 -16.81
C LEU A 178 8.92 2.21 -16.61
N LEU A 179 8.52 2.87 -17.71
CA LEU A 179 7.61 4.03 -17.67
C LEU A 179 6.24 3.63 -17.12
N ASP A 180 5.72 2.47 -17.52
CA ASP A 180 4.47 1.92 -17.00
C ASP A 180 4.51 1.76 -15.46
N GLN A 181 5.55 1.12 -14.93
CA GLN A 181 5.69 0.91 -13.49
C GLN A 181 5.93 2.22 -12.73
N LEU A 182 6.65 3.18 -13.32
CA LEU A 182 6.86 4.50 -12.76
C LEU A 182 5.54 5.27 -12.67
N VAL A 183 4.79 5.38 -13.78
CA VAL A 183 3.54 6.16 -13.85
C VAL A 183 2.47 5.55 -12.95
N GLY A 184 2.27 4.23 -13.02
CA GLY A 184 1.29 3.56 -12.16
C GLY A 184 1.57 3.79 -10.68
N THR A 185 2.83 3.71 -10.26
CA THR A 185 3.20 3.90 -8.85
C THR A 185 3.16 5.37 -8.43
N ALA A 186 3.50 6.30 -9.33
CA ALA A 186 3.34 7.73 -9.07
C ALA A 186 1.88 8.09 -8.81
N ILE A 187 0.95 7.58 -9.63
CA ILE A 187 -0.48 7.76 -9.44
C ILE A 187 -0.93 7.14 -8.11
N LEU A 188 -0.52 5.91 -7.82
CA LEU A 188 -0.84 5.24 -6.56
C LEU A 188 -0.46 6.11 -5.36
N VAL A 189 0.80 6.55 -5.28
CA VAL A 189 1.31 7.25 -4.10
C VAL A 189 0.78 8.68 -4.01
N ALA A 190 0.59 9.37 -5.13
CA ALA A 190 -0.06 10.69 -5.14
C ALA A 190 -1.50 10.63 -4.61
N LEU A 191 -2.27 9.61 -5.03
CA LEU A 191 -3.64 9.43 -4.57
C LEU A 191 -3.72 8.93 -3.12
N VAL A 192 -2.79 8.07 -2.69
CA VAL A 192 -2.67 7.70 -1.27
C VAL A 192 -2.39 8.94 -0.44
N ALA A 193 -1.44 9.79 -0.84
CA ALA A 193 -1.15 11.05 -0.16
C ALA A 193 -2.40 11.95 -0.06
N ALA A 194 -3.18 12.05 -1.14
CA ALA A 194 -4.43 12.81 -1.15
C ALA A 194 -5.50 12.26 -0.20
N LEU A 195 -5.60 10.93 -0.07
CA LEU A 195 -6.61 10.24 0.75
C LEU A 195 -6.29 10.22 2.24
N ILE A 196 -5.03 10.47 2.62
CA ILE A 196 -4.62 10.54 4.04
C ILE A 196 -4.36 11.98 4.51
N ASP A 197 -4.43 12.97 3.61
CA ASP A 197 -4.25 14.37 3.96
C ASP A 197 -5.56 14.97 4.46
N HIS A 198 -5.72 15.09 5.77
CA HIS A 198 -6.91 15.65 6.42
C HIS A 198 -7.14 17.14 6.15
N ARG A 199 -6.16 17.85 5.57
CA ARG A 199 -6.32 19.25 5.09
C ARG A 199 -7.04 19.29 3.74
N ASN A 200 -7.19 18.15 3.09
CA ASN A 200 -7.89 17.95 1.82
C ASN A 200 -9.23 17.23 2.05
N GLN A 201 -9.88 16.76 0.98
CA GLN A 201 -11.09 15.94 1.01
C GLN A 201 -10.80 14.47 1.41
N ALA A 202 -10.04 14.24 2.49
CA ALA A 202 -9.79 12.90 2.98
C ALA A 202 -11.11 12.24 3.45
N PRO A 203 -11.37 10.96 3.10
CA PRO A 203 -12.58 10.27 3.49
C PRO A 203 -12.61 10.05 5.01
N SER A 204 -13.77 10.32 5.63
CA SER A 204 -13.99 10.13 7.06
C SER A 204 -14.37 8.68 7.42
N GLY A 205 -14.47 8.38 8.72
CA GLY A 205 -15.00 7.09 9.20
C GLY A 205 -14.16 5.87 8.85
N ASN A 206 -12.83 6.01 8.80
CA ASN A 206 -11.89 4.96 8.37
C ASN A 206 -12.14 4.44 6.95
N MET A 207 -12.70 5.25 6.05
CA MET A 207 -12.96 4.84 4.66
C MET A 207 -11.73 4.92 3.75
N ALA A 208 -10.62 5.52 4.19
CA ALA A 208 -9.40 5.62 3.38
C ALA A 208 -8.92 4.26 2.82
N PRO A 209 -8.83 3.16 3.59
CA PRO A 209 -8.43 1.86 3.06
C PRO A 209 -9.34 1.32 1.95
N LEU A 210 -10.66 1.56 2.03
CA LEU A 210 -11.62 1.19 0.99
C LEU A 210 -11.34 1.95 -0.31
N ILE A 211 -11.15 3.27 -0.21
CA ILE A 211 -10.89 4.10 -1.39
C ILE A 211 -9.51 3.81 -1.98
N ILE A 212 -8.49 3.52 -1.16
CA ILE A 212 -7.17 3.06 -1.63
C ILE A 212 -7.28 1.74 -2.40
N GLY A 213 -8.15 0.82 -1.97
CA GLY A 213 -8.49 -0.38 -2.76
C GLY A 213 -9.02 -0.03 -4.14
N PHE A 214 -9.93 0.93 -4.25
CA PHE A 214 -10.43 1.41 -5.55
C PHE A 214 -9.39 2.16 -6.38
N VAL A 215 -8.42 2.84 -5.77
CA VAL A 215 -7.26 3.41 -6.48
C VAL A 215 -6.47 2.29 -7.18
N VAL A 216 -6.22 1.19 -6.49
CA VAL A 216 -5.54 0.03 -7.09
C VAL A 216 -6.39 -0.60 -8.18
N ALA A 217 -7.73 -0.64 -8.01
CA ALA A 217 -8.65 -1.12 -9.03
C ALA A 217 -8.54 -0.30 -10.33
N VAL A 218 -8.60 1.04 -10.24
CA VAL A 218 -8.54 1.89 -11.43
C VAL A 218 -7.17 1.81 -12.11
N ILE A 219 -6.08 1.71 -11.35
CA ILE A 219 -4.75 1.49 -11.92
C ILE A 219 -4.69 0.15 -12.66
N GLY A 220 -5.24 -0.92 -12.09
CA GLY A 220 -5.35 -2.22 -12.75
C GLY A 220 -6.16 -2.19 -14.04
N CYS A 221 -7.22 -1.38 -14.10
CA CYS A 221 -8.01 -1.17 -15.33
C CYS A 221 -7.28 -0.33 -16.39
N SER A 222 -6.41 0.59 -15.99
CA SER A 222 -5.77 1.55 -16.90
C SER A 222 -4.39 1.14 -17.38
N TYR A 223 -3.58 0.52 -16.52
CA TYR A 223 -2.16 0.22 -16.77
C TYR A 223 -1.82 -1.26 -16.58
N GLY A 224 -2.80 -2.08 -16.21
CA GLY A 224 -2.53 -3.41 -15.71
C GLY A 224 -2.06 -4.43 -16.75
N THR A 225 -2.38 -4.23 -18.02
CA THR A 225 -2.06 -5.16 -19.13
C THR A 225 -0.69 -4.92 -19.75
N ASN A 226 -0.02 -3.81 -19.44
CA ASN A 226 1.31 -3.48 -19.95
C ASN A 226 2.38 -4.37 -19.32
N ALA A 227 2.56 -4.24 -18.01
CA ALA A 227 3.60 -4.96 -17.29
C ALA A 227 3.11 -5.52 -15.94
N GLY A 228 1.79 -5.74 -15.81
CA GLY A 228 1.20 -6.40 -14.65
C GLY A 228 1.03 -5.52 -13.41
N TYR A 229 1.13 -4.18 -13.55
CA TYR A 229 0.95 -3.18 -12.48
C TYR A 229 1.52 -3.65 -11.14
N ALA A 230 2.82 -3.94 -11.10
CA ALA A 230 3.46 -4.45 -9.88
C ALA A 230 3.33 -3.44 -8.73
N LEU A 231 3.61 -2.15 -8.98
CA LEU A 231 3.44 -1.01 -8.05
C LEU A 231 4.20 -1.09 -6.71
N ASN A 232 4.75 -2.26 -6.38
CA ASN A 232 5.22 -2.64 -5.08
C ASN A 232 6.39 -3.62 -5.23
N PRO A 233 7.62 -3.21 -4.86
CA PRO A 233 8.79 -4.07 -4.97
C PRO A 233 8.68 -5.38 -4.18
N ALA A 234 8.06 -5.37 -3.00
CA ALA A 234 7.90 -6.60 -2.19
C ALA A 234 6.90 -7.58 -2.81
N ARG A 235 5.81 -7.04 -3.38
CA ARG A 235 4.76 -7.82 -4.06
C ARG A 235 5.26 -8.59 -5.27
N ASP A 236 6.35 -8.17 -5.87
CA ASP A 236 6.92 -8.81 -7.05
C ASP A 236 8.20 -9.59 -6.71
N PHE A 237 9.14 -8.99 -5.97
CA PHE A 237 10.41 -9.64 -5.64
C PHE A 237 10.26 -10.83 -4.68
N GLY A 238 9.40 -10.73 -3.65
CA GLY A 238 9.18 -11.82 -2.69
C GLY A 238 8.70 -13.12 -3.38
N PRO A 239 7.61 -13.08 -4.16
CA PRO A 239 7.14 -14.24 -4.92
C PRO A 239 8.12 -14.74 -6.00
N ARG A 240 8.94 -13.87 -6.61
CA ARG A 240 10.03 -14.30 -7.52
C ARG A 240 11.07 -15.18 -6.82
N VAL A 241 11.53 -14.75 -5.65
CA VAL A 241 12.49 -15.54 -4.85
C VAL A 241 11.88 -16.91 -4.54
N PHE A 242 10.61 -16.96 -4.14
CA PHE A 242 9.92 -18.22 -3.89
C PHE A 242 9.84 -19.11 -5.15
N THR A 243 9.33 -18.59 -6.26
CA THR A 243 9.14 -19.36 -7.50
C THR A 243 10.44 -19.84 -8.13
N TYR A 244 11.54 -19.10 -7.96
CA TYR A 244 12.87 -19.56 -8.36
C TYR A 244 13.20 -20.93 -7.73
N PHE A 245 12.95 -21.09 -6.42
CA PHE A 245 13.20 -22.35 -5.71
C PHE A 245 12.14 -23.42 -5.98
N MET A 246 10.92 -23.03 -6.40
CA MET A 246 9.84 -23.96 -6.71
C MET A 246 9.84 -24.46 -8.16
N GLY A 247 10.95 -24.34 -8.88
CA GLY A 247 11.14 -25.00 -10.17
C GLY A 247 10.82 -24.17 -11.41
N TRP A 248 10.29 -22.94 -11.28
CA TRP A 248 10.28 -22.00 -12.41
C TRP A 248 11.70 -21.49 -12.72
N GLY A 249 12.59 -21.51 -11.73
CA GLY A 249 14.02 -21.27 -11.92
C GLY A 249 14.30 -19.94 -12.61
N LYS A 250 15.07 -19.97 -13.70
CA LYS A 250 15.51 -18.77 -14.43
C LYS A 250 14.34 -17.87 -14.85
N LEU A 251 13.16 -18.42 -15.11
CA LEU A 251 11.99 -17.64 -15.47
C LEU A 251 11.65 -16.58 -14.42
N ALA A 252 11.99 -16.77 -13.13
CA ALA A 252 11.72 -15.77 -12.09
C ALA A 252 12.60 -14.51 -12.19
N PHE A 253 13.85 -14.65 -12.67
CA PHE A 253 14.82 -13.56 -12.70
C PHE A 253 15.35 -13.28 -14.11
N SER A 254 16.15 -14.18 -14.66
CA SER A 254 16.78 -14.04 -15.97
C SER A 254 15.92 -14.58 -17.11
N GLY A 255 14.61 -14.71 -16.91
CA GLY A 255 13.66 -15.21 -17.89
C GLY A 255 13.57 -14.30 -19.10
N ASP A 256 13.25 -14.87 -20.25
CA ASP A 256 12.97 -14.13 -21.48
C ASP A 256 11.46 -13.97 -21.65
N TYR A 257 10.98 -12.72 -21.68
CA TYR A 257 9.58 -12.36 -21.86
C TYR A 257 9.42 -11.61 -23.19
N GLY A 258 9.57 -12.32 -24.31
CA GLY A 258 9.45 -11.74 -25.65
C GLY A 258 10.59 -10.76 -25.99
N GLY A 259 11.83 -11.13 -25.66
CA GLY A 259 13.05 -10.34 -25.88
C GLY A 259 13.46 -9.49 -24.68
N THR A 260 12.60 -9.35 -23.66
CA THR A 260 12.93 -8.59 -22.44
C THR A 260 13.46 -9.56 -21.40
N THR A 261 14.79 -9.66 -21.30
CA THR A 261 15.43 -10.54 -20.32
C THR A 261 15.72 -9.79 -19.02
N GLY A 262 15.70 -10.49 -17.89
CA GLY A 262 16.10 -9.84 -16.63
C GLY A 262 15.12 -8.78 -16.13
N TYR A 263 13.83 -8.88 -16.46
CA TYR A 263 12.80 -7.90 -16.09
C TYR A 263 12.66 -7.62 -14.58
N TRP A 264 13.13 -8.52 -13.72
CA TRP A 264 12.97 -8.46 -12.25
C TRP A 264 13.37 -7.15 -11.57
N TRP A 265 14.28 -6.36 -12.15
CA TRP A 265 14.69 -5.08 -11.58
C TRP A 265 13.67 -3.95 -11.84
N ILE A 266 12.86 -4.05 -12.90
CA ILE A 266 11.90 -3.01 -13.28
C ILE A 266 10.80 -2.84 -12.21
N PRO A 267 10.15 -3.92 -11.71
CA PRO A 267 9.20 -3.83 -10.60
C PRO A 267 9.80 -3.37 -9.27
N ILE A 268 11.12 -3.17 -9.19
CA ILE A 268 11.80 -2.57 -8.03
C ILE A 268 12.05 -1.09 -8.30
N VAL A 269 12.83 -0.79 -9.35
CA VAL A 269 13.27 0.58 -9.64
C VAL A 269 12.11 1.47 -10.08
N GLY A 270 11.25 0.98 -10.98
CA GLY A 270 10.09 1.73 -11.47
C GLY A 270 9.21 2.21 -10.33
N PRO A 271 8.75 1.32 -9.43
CA PRO A 271 7.93 1.72 -8.29
C PRO A 271 8.65 2.62 -7.28
N LEU A 272 9.91 2.35 -6.92
CA LEU A 272 10.65 3.21 -5.98
C LEU A 272 10.77 4.65 -6.49
N VAL A 273 11.12 4.83 -7.77
CA VAL A 273 11.20 6.15 -8.41
C VAL A 273 9.81 6.77 -8.55
N GLY A 274 8.84 5.99 -9.05
CA GLY A 274 7.47 6.44 -9.24
C GLY A 274 6.83 6.94 -7.95
N ALA A 275 7.01 6.24 -6.84
CA ALA A 275 6.48 6.64 -5.54
C ALA A 275 7.01 8.00 -5.07
N VAL A 276 8.33 8.23 -5.21
CA VAL A 276 8.94 9.52 -4.85
C VAL A 276 8.43 10.64 -5.78
N VAL A 277 8.36 10.38 -7.09
CA VAL A 277 7.78 11.33 -8.04
C VAL A 277 6.33 11.66 -7.68
N GLY A 278 5.52 10.64 -7.38
CA GLY A 278 4.12 10.78 -7.03
C GLY A 278 3.89 11.64 -5.78
N ILE A 279 4.62 11.35 -4.70
CA ILE A 279 4.43 12.10 -3.45
C ILE A 279 4.87 13.56 -3.56
N LEU A 280 5.99 13.81 -4.25
CA LEU A 280 6.47 15.17 -4.49
C LEU A 280 5.55 15.94 -5.45
N THR A 281 4.95 15.25 -6.42
CA THR A 281 3.95 15.85 -7.32
C THR A 281 2.70 16.27 -6.54
N TYR A 282 2.21 15.42 -5.63
CA TYR A 282 1.09 15.78 -4.76
C TYR A 282 1.44 16.98 -3.86
N ASP A 283 2.61 16.98 -3.24
CA ASP A 283 3.05 18.08 -2.38
C ASP A 283 3.16 19.40 -3.15
N PHE A 284 3.76 19.38 -4.34
CA PHE A 284 3.92 20.58 -5.15
C PHE A 284 2.58 21.17 -5.60
N PHE A 285 1.68 20.36 -6.17
CA PHE A 285 0.44 20.87 -6.76
C PHE A 285 -0.69 21.08 -5.74
N ILE A 286 -0.72 20.32 -4.64
CA ILE A 286 -1.83 20.30 -3.68
C ILE A 286 -1.33 20.64 -2.28
N GLY A 287 -0.39 19.87 -1.74
CA GLY A 287 0.04 20.00 -0.33
C GLY A 287 0.51 21.41 0.04
N HIS A 288 1.46 21.97 -0.70
CA HIS A 288 1.97 23.32 -0.48
C HIS A 288 0.91 24.41 -0.71
N VAL A 289 -0.05 24.17 -1.59
CA VAL A 289 -1.17 25.10 -1.81
C VAL A 289 -2.11 25.12 -0.60
N LEU A 290 -2.39 23.95 -0.02
CA LEU A 290 -3.18 23.85 1.21
C LEU A 290 -2.46 24.55 2.38
N ASP A 291 -1.15 24.37 2.52
CA ASP A 291 -0.34 25.04 3.54
C ASP A 291 -0.33 26.57 3.39
N ALA A 292 -0.15 27.06 2.16
CA ALA A 292 -0.18 28.49 1.88
C ALA A 292 -1.56 29.10 2.20
N ARG A 293 -2.65 28.40 1.86
CA ARG A 293 -4.02 28.82 2.19
C ARG A 293 -4.26 28.87 3.70
N ALA A 294 -3.83 27.84 4.43
CA ALA A 294 -3.96 27.80 5.88
C ALA A 294 -3.20 28.96 6.55
N THR A 295 -2.00 29.28 6.07
CA THR A 295 -1.21 30.42 6.58
C THR A 295 -1.92 31.76 6.33
N MET A 296 -2.45 31.96 5.13
CA MET A 296 -3.17 33.20 4.78
C MET A 296 -4.46 33.41 5.60
N LEU A 297 -5.10 32.33 6.07
CA LEU A 297 -6.25 32.44 6.99
C LEU A 297 -5.83 32.92 8.39
N LEU A 298 -4.62 32.60 8.84
CA LEU A 298 -4.09 32.96 10.15
C LEU A 298 -3.41 34.35 10.15
N THR A 299 -2.95 34.82 9.00
CA THR A 299 -2.33 36.14 8.83
C THR A 299 -3.08 36.99 7.81
N PRO A 300 -4.17 37.68 8.19
CA PRO A 300 -4.86 38.61 7.29
C PRO A 300 -3.91 39.72 6.83
N GLU A 301 -4.02 40.12 5.57
CA GLU A 301 -3.30 41.28 5.00
C GLU A 301 -3.49 42.52 5.90
N PRO A 302 -2.41 43.27 6.23
CA PRO A 302 -2.53 44.50 7.01
C PRO A 302 -3.49 45.49 6.35
N GLY A 303 -4.65 45.71 6.97
CA GLY A 303 -5.69 46.63 6.48
C GLY A 303 -7.00 45.96 6.03
N LEU A 304 -7.09 44.63 6.00
CA LEU A 304 -8.36 43.92 5.93
C LEU A 304 -8.84 43.55 7.35
N ALA A 305 -10.12 43.79 7.64
CA ALA A 305 -10.72 43.36 8.90
C ALA A 305 -10.59 41.82 9.06
N PRO A 306 -10.46 41.29 10.29
CA PRO A 306 -10.45 39.85 10.52
C PRO A 306 -11.66 39.20 9.83
N LEU A 307 -11.44 38.09 9.12
CA LEU A 307 -12.54 37.35 8.50
C LEU A 307 -13.53 36.91 9.59
N PRO A 308 -14.85 37.00 9.35
CA PRO A 308 -15.85 36.64 10.34
C PRO A 308 -15.68 35.17 10.76
N THR A 309 -15.62 34.93 12.07
CA THR A 309 -15.37 33.64 12.73
C THR A 309 -16.53 32.65 12.63
N THR A 310 -17.23 32.58 11.50
CA THR A 310 -18.35 31.64 11.32
C THR A 310 -18.18 30.77 10.09
N HIS A 311 -18.75 29.56 10.17
CA HIS A 311 -18.77 28.45 9.20
C HIS A 311 -19.15 28.80 7.74
N ALA A 312 -19.31 30.07 7.38
CA ALA A 312 -19.75 30.53 6.06
C ALA A 312 -18.65 30.55 4.98
N ALA A 313 -17.38 30.36 5.31
CA ALA A 313 -16.30 30.22 4.30
C ALA A 313 -16.23 28.81 3.65
N SER A 314 -17.11 27.89 4.05
CA SER A 314 -17.10 26.48 3.64
C SER A 314 -17.71 26.18 2.25
N THR A 315 -18.31 27.15 1.54
CA THR A 315 -19.14 26.84 0.35
C THR A 315 -18.48 27.14 -1.00
N VAL A 316 -17.35 27.85 -1.04
CA VAL A 316 -16.62 28.15 -2.31
C VAL A 316 -15.21 27.52 -2.33
N ALA A 317 -14.62 27.26 -1.17
CA ALA A 317 -13.41 26.48 -1.01
C ALA A 317 -13.73 25.31 -0.06
N GLY A 318 -13.48 24.07 -0.50
CA GLY A 318 -13.63 22.88 0.36
C GLY A 318 -12.84 22.98 1.68
N PRO A 319 -13.06 22.07 2.63
CA PRO A 319 -12.78 22.30 4.04
C PRO A 319 -11.29 22.47 4.29
N VAL A 320 -10.89 23.69 4.67
CA VAL A 320 -9.74 23.95 5.52
C VAL A 320 -10.32 24.36 6.86
N THR A 321 -10.55 23.40 7.74
CA THR A 321 -10.87 23.67 9.13
C THR A 321 -9.57 23.68 9.91
N VAL A 322 -9.23 24.83 10.49
CA VAL A 322 -8.19 24.92 11.51
C VAL A 322 -8.79 24.32 12.78
N GLU A 323 -8.35 23.12 13.17
CA GLU A 323 -8.59 22.66 14.55
C GLU A 323 -7.57 23.38 15.43
N ASP A 324 -8.07 24.25 16.31
CA ASP A 324 -7.26 24.91 17.33
C ASP A 324 -6.67 23.83 18.27
N SER A 325 -5.40 23.50 18.07
CA SER A 325 -4.59 22.90 19.13
C SER A 325 -4.13 24.01 20.06
N VAL A 326 -5.05 24.49 20.90
CA VAL A 326 -4.66 25.32 22.04
C VAL A 326 -4.00 24.40 23.06
N ASP A 327 -2.68 24.51 23.18
CA ASP A 327 -1.95 24.02 24.34
C ASP A 327 -2.58 24.63 25.60
N SER A 328 -3.26 23.78 26.36
CA SER A 328 -3.98 24.12 27.60
C SER A 328 -3.07 24.52 28.77
N GLU A 329 -1.80 24.82 28.52
CA GLU A 329 -0.82 25.23 29.53
C GLU A 329 -0.57 26.75 29.58
N SER A 330 -1.06 27.55 28.62
CA SER A 330 -0.81 29.00 28.62
C SER A 330 -1.89 29.86 29.30
N LEU A 331 -3.10 29.35 29.50
CA LEU A 331 -4.21 30.10 30.09
C LEU A 331 -4.23 30.10 31.63
N ALA A 332 -3.38 29.29 32.28
CA ALA A 332 -3.29 29.26 33.75
C ALA A 332 -2.29 30.28 34.33
N ALA A 333 -1.53 31.00 33.48
CA ALA A 333 -0.47 31.89 33.92
C ALA A 333 -0.87 33.38 34.02
N GLU A 334 -2.05 33.77 33.53
CA GLU A 334 -2.52 35.17 33.57
C GLU A 334 -3.57 35.46 34.66
N GLU A 335 -4.18 34.44 35.29
CA GLU A 335 -5.13 34.67 36.39
C GLU A 335 -4.48 34.88 37.78
N ASP A 336 -3.18 34.65 37.94
CA ASP A 336 -2.49 34.74 39.24
C ASP A 336 -1.72 36.08 39.46
N GLN A 337 -1.94 37.08 38.59
CA GLN A 337 -1.39 38.44 38.75
C GLN A 337 -2.44 39.52 39.03
N ALA A 338 -3.70 39.13 39.30
CA ALA A 338 -4.77 40.05 39.68
C ALA A 338 -5.46 39.60 40.99
N ALA A 339 -4.70 39.60 42.09
CA ALA A 339 -5.22 39.57 43.46
C ALA A 339 -4.31 40.37 44.41
#